data_AF-A0A7W3T499-F1
#
_entry.id   AF-A0A7W3T499-F1
#
_cell.length_a   1.000
_cell.length_b   1.000
_cell.length_c   1.000
_cell.angle_alpha   90.00
_cell.angle_beta   90.00
_cell.angle_gamma   90.00
#
_symmetry.space_group_name_H-M   'P 1'
#
loop_
_entity.id
_entity.type
_entity.pdbx_description
1 polymer ?
#
loop_
_entity_poly.entity_id
_entity_poly.type
_entity_poly.pdbx_seq_one_letter_code
_entity_poly.pdbx_strand_id
1 'polypeptide(L)' 'MRSAPPVAIEDDVPADDDPDLDEKALSGPELIIEGLGATIIEQIDHE' A
#
# COMPACT_ATOMS: atom_id res chain seq x y z
N MET A 1 -25.47 10.69 -19.63
CA MET A 1 -24.13 10.30 -19.13
C MET A 1 -23.89 8.84 -19.53
N ARG A 2 -22.80 8.53 -20.22
CA ARG A 2 -22.38 7.14 -20.46
C ARG A 2 -21.75 6.62 -19.15
N SER A 3 -22.13 5.45 -18.66
CA SER A 3 -21.42 4.82 -17.54
C SER A 3 -20.05 4.36 -18.04
N ALA A 4 -19.04 4.45 -17.16
CA ALA A 4 -17.74 3.85 -17.44
C ALA A 4 -17.93 2.34 -17.67
N PRO A 5 -17.14 1.72 -18.56
CA PRO A 5 -17.09 0.27 -18.66
C PRO A 5 -16.75 -0.33 -17.28
N PRO A 6 -17.29 -1.51 -16.93
CA PRO A 6 -16.90 -2.19 -15.71
C PRO A 6 -15.39 -2.43 -15.71
N VAL A 7 -14.73 -2.02 -14.62
CA VAL A 7 -13.29 -2.23 -14.42
C VAL A 7 -13.06 -3.72 -14.18
N ALA A 8 -12.08 -4.30 -14.87
CA ALA A 8 -11.70 -5.69 -14.67
C ALA A 8 -10.97 -5.81 -13.32
N ILE A 9 -11.08 -6.96 -12.63
CA ILE A 9 -10.52 -7.09 -11.27
C ILE A 9 -8.99 -6.99 -11.30
N GLU A 10 -8.37 -7.44 -12.39
CA GLU A 10 -6.92 -7.29 -12.58
C GLU A 10 -6.45 -5.83 -12.80
N ASP A 11 -7.36 -4.95 -13.22
CA ASP A 11 -7.10 -3.53 -13.43
C ASP A 11 -7.53 -2.67 -12.21
N ASP A 12 -8.02 -3.30 -11.14
CA ASP A 12 -8.43 -2.64 -9.91
C ASP A 12 -7.19 -2.25 -9.09
N VAL A 13 -6.70 -1.04 -9.36
CA VAL A 13 -5.61 -0.42 -8.64
C VAL A 13 -6.09 0.89 -7.99
N PRO A 14 -5.54 1.27 -6.84
CA PRO A 14 -5.84 2.56 -6.24
C PRO A 14 -5.57 3.73 -7.20
N ALA A 15 -6.38 4.77 -7.15
CA ALA A 15 -6.30 5.91 -8.07
C ALA A 15 -5.20 6.91 -7.65
N ASP A 16 -4.30 7.29 -8.55
CA ASP A 16 -3.13 8.15 -8.28
C ASP A 16 -3.44 9.52 -7.60
N ASP A 17 -4.70 9.96 -7.59
CA ASP A 17 -5.16 11.21 -6.96
C ASP A 17 -5.71 11.05 -5.53
N ASP A 18 -5.67 9.84 -4.98
CA ASP A 18 -6.10 9.57 -3.61
C ASP A 18 -5.11 10.22 -2.61
N PRO A 19 -5.57 11.14 -1.74
CA PRO A 19 -4.71 11.81 -0.77
C PRO A 19 -4.12 10.87 0.29
N ASP A 20 -4.69 9.68 0.48
CA ASP A 20 -4.20 8.67 1.40
C ASP A 20 -3.23 7.68 0.73
N LEU A 21 -3.10 7.72 -0.61
CA LEU A 21 -2.08 6.95 -1.32
C LEU A 21 -0.72 7.64 -1.25
N ASP A 22 0.14 7.13 -0.38
CA ASP A 22 1.54 7.50 -0.36
C ASP A 22 2.27 6.70 -1.46
N GLU A 23 2.97 7.37 -2.40
CA GLU A 23 3.75 6.73 -3.50
C GLU A 23 4.96 5.89 -3.00
N LYS A 24 5.07 5.69 -1.69
CA LYS A 24 6.17 4.97 -1.07
C LYS A 24 5.99 3.48 -1.31
N ALA A 25 6.90 2.90 -2.08
CA ALA A 25 7.10 1.45 -2.13
C ALA A 25 7.74 0.99 -0.81
N LEU A 26 6.97 1.00 0.27
CA LEU A 26 7.42 0.61 1.60
C LEU A 26 7.78 -0.88 1.61
N SER A 27 8.95 -1.20 2.13
CA SER A 27 9.31 -2.57 2.44
C SER A 27 8.41 -3.12 3.56
N GLY A 28 8.30 -4.45 3.67
CA GLY A 28 7.45 -5.09 4.69
C GLY A 28 7.61 -4.52 6.12
N PRO A 29 8.84 -4.32 6.63
CA PRO A 29 9.05 -3.69 7.94
C PRO A 29 8.55 -2.24 8.02
N GLU A 30 8.76 -1.46 6.97
CA GLU A 30 8.35 -0.05 6.92
C GLU A 30 6.81 0.09 6.92
N LEU A 31 6.11 -0.80 6.21
CA LEU A 31 4.63 -0.86 6.25
C LEU A 31 4.09 -1.08 7.66
N ILE A 32 4.76 -1.92 8.45
CA ILE A 32 4.32 -2.23 9.82
C ILE A 32 4.56 -1.04 10.75
N ILE A 33 5.68 -0.35 10.61
CA ILE A 33 6.01 0.85 11.41
C ILE A 33 5.02 1.96 11.11
N GLU A 34 4.84 2.30 9.84
CA GLU A 34 4.03 3.44 9.42
C GLU A 34 2.53 3.15 9.59
N GLY A 35 2.06 1.97 9.16
CA GLY A 35 0.63 1.62 9.18
C GLY A 35 0.06 1.36 10.59
N LEU A 36 0.88 0.93 11.54
CA LEU A 36 0.42 0.58 12.90
C LEU A 36 1.04 1.47 14.00
N GLY A 37 1.91 2.42 13.64
CA GLY A 37 2.68 3.21 14.61
C GLY A 37 3.63 2.34 15.45
N ALA A 38 4.12 1.23 14.88
CA ALA A 38 4.97 0.27 15.57
C ALA A 38 6.42 0.76 15.68
N THR A 39 7.23 0.08 16.48
CA THR A 39 8.68 0.33 16.59
C THR A 39 9.43 -0.99 16.58
N ILE A 40 10.55 -1.06 15.84
CA ILE A 40 11.42 -2.23 15.85
C ILE A 40 12.28 -2.20 17.10
N ILE A 41 12.19 -3.25 17.90
CA ILE A 41 13.06 -3.45 19.06
C ILE A 41 14.28 -4.29 18.67
N GLU A 42 14.08 -5.34 17.88
CA GLU A 42 15.13 -6.22 17.36
C GLU A 42 14.67 -6.82 16.03
N GLN A 43 15.60 -6.98 15.08
CA GLN A 43 15.36 -7.66 13.80
C GLN A 43 16.20 -8.93 13.76
N ILE A 44 15.55 -10.08 13.52
CA ILE A 44 16.19 -11.39 13.48
C ILE A 44 16.07 -11.92 12.05
N ASP A 45 17.21 -11.99 11.37
CA ASP A 45 17.29 -12.57 10.03
C ASP A 45 17.40 -14.10 10.13
N HIS A 46 16.58 -14.81 9.36
CA HIS A 46 16.63 -16.26 9.24
C HIS A 46 17.21 -16.60 7.87
N GLU A 47 18.52 -16.83 7.80
CA GLU A 47 19.17 -17.41 6.61
C GLU A 47 19.01 -18.94 6.54
#